data_AF-A0A0M3RIR3-F1
#
_entry.id   AF-A0A0M3RIR3-F1
#
_cell.length_a   1.000
_cell.length_b   1.000
_cell.length_c   1.000
_cell.angle_alpha   90.00
_cell.angle_beta   90.00
_cell.angle_gamma   90.00
#
_symmetry.space_group_name_H-M   'P 1'
#
loop_
_entity.id
_entity.type
_entity.pdbx_description
1 polymer ?
#
loop_
_entity_poly.entity_id
_entity_poly.type
_entity_poly.pdbx_seq_one_letter_code
_entity_poly.pdbx_strand_id
1 'polypeptide(L)'
;MTIQVHQIKILQTLLSKRFRYREARLNFVCSFIGRELPSTKNLTEDEFFTLAEHLGYKFEMHAYFDAQNKQHLKLLALCHELGWRDKINPKYADIKRLGKWFCSSKNPFKKSLQNLTPSEVGKVNNIFEKMLTQRYERS
;
A
#
# COMPACT_ATOMS: atom_id res chain seq x y z
N MET A 1 -9.70 -10.88 2.22
CA MET A 1 -10.18 -10.34 0.92
C MET A 1 -9.15 -10.65 -0.16
N THR A 2 -9.59 -10.92 -1.39
CA THR A 2 -8.70 -11.10 -2.54
C THR A 2 -8.21 -9.77 -3.11
N ILE A 3 -7.14 -9.79 -3.88
CA ILE A 3 -6.53 -8.59 -4.46
C ILE A 3 -7.46 -7.86 -5.44
N GLN A 4 -7.32 -6.54 -5.51
CA GLN A 4 -8.09 -5.65 -6.38
C GLN A 4 -7.49 -5.54 -7.79
N VAL A 5 -8.28 -5.00 -8.74
CA VAL A 5 -7.89 -4.85 -10.15
C VAL A 5 -6.56 -4.09 -10.32
N HIS A 6 -6.32 -3.01 -9.56
CA HIS A 6 -5.06 -2.27 -9.67
C HIS A 6 -3.87 -3.06 -9.13
N GLN A 7 -4.04 -3.82 -8.04
CA GLN A 7 -3.01 -4.72 -7.50
C GLN A 7 -2.68 -5.84 -8.49
N ILE A 8 -3.68 -6.41 -9.16
CA ILE A 8 -3.49 -7.37 -10.25
C ILE A 8 -2.64 -6.76 -11.37
N LYS A 9 -2.92 -5.52 -11.81
CA LYS A 9 -2.13 -4.84 -12.85
C LYS A 9 -0.68 -4.62 -12.45
N ILE A 10 -0.44 -4.20 -11.20
CA ILE A 10 0.92 -4.06 -10.65
C ILE A 10 1.64 -5.41 -10.70
N LEU A 11 1.01 -6.45 -10.16
CA LEU A 11 1.61 -7.77 -10.09
C LEU A 11 1.88 -8.36 -11.47
N GLN A 12 0.94 -8.22 -12.41
CA GLN A 12 1.12 -8.67 -13.79
C GLN A 12 2.30 -7.99 -14.47
N THR A 13 2.47 -6.68 -14.26
CA THR A 13 3.61 -5.92 -14.78
C THR A 13 4.94 -6.39 -14.18
N LEU A 14 4.96 -6.72 -12.89
CA LEU A 14 6.17 -7.22 -12.22
C LEU A 14 6.54 -8.64 -12.70
N LEU A 15 5.54 -9.51 -12.81
CA LEU A 15 5.73 -10.90 -13.22
C LEU A 15 6.07 -11.01 -14.70
N SER A 16 5.49 -10.17 -15.58
CA SER A 16 5.77 -10.21 -17.02
C SER A 16 7.20 -9.84 -17.37
N LYS A 17 7.84 -8.99 -16.54
CA LYS A 17 9.27 -8.65 -16.68
C LYS A 17 10.21 -9.83 -16.40
N ARG A 18 9.75 -10.85 -15.66
CA ARG A 18 10.57 -11.98 -15.21
C ARG A 18 10.20 -13.30 -15.89
N PHE A 19 8.92 -13.48 -16.20
CA PHE A 19 8.39 -14.74 -16.72
C PHE A 19 7.53 -14.49 -17.97
N ARG A 20 7.92 -15.11 -19.08
CA ARG A 20 7.21 -15.00 -20.37
C ARG A 20 5.82 -15.61 -20.30
N TYR A 21 5.70 -16.85 -19.82
CA TYR A 21 4.48 -17.65 -19.88
C TYR A 21 3.62 -17.55 -18.61
N ARG A 22 2.30 -17.72 -18.77
CA ARG A 22 1.32 -17.65 -17.68
C ARG A 22 1.57 -18.73 -16.62
N GLU A 23 1.83 -19.97 -17.03
CA GLU A 23 2.06 -21.08 -16.10
C GLU A 23 3.30 -20.86 -15.25
N ALA A 24 4.41 -20.42 -15.85
CA ALA A 24 5.62 -20.07 -15.11
C ALA A 24 5.36 -18.98 -14.05
N ARG A 25 4.53 -17.97 -14.37
CA ARG A 25 4.12 -16.94 -13.41
C ARG A 25 3.33 -17.55 -12.25
N LEU A 26 2.36 -18.41 -12.54
CA LEU A 26 1.52 -19.03 -11.52
C LEU A 26 2.34 -19.97 -10.63
N ASN A 27 3.19 -20.82 -11.21
CA ASN A 27 4.07 -21.73 -10.49
C ASN A 27 5.00 -20.98 -9.54
N PHE A 28 5.63 -19.89 -10.01
CA PHE A 28 6.43 -19.03 -9.16
C PHE A 28 5.62 -18.45 -7.99
N VAL A 29 4.42 -17.92 -8.27
CA VAL A 29 3.55 -17.35 -7.24
C VAL A 29 3.16 -18.40 -6.21
N CYS A 30 2.66 -19.57 -6.62
CA CYS A 30 2.28 -20.67 -5.74
C CYS A 30 3.46 -21.13 -4.88
N SER A 31 4.63 -21.30 -5.49
CA SER A 31 5.87 -21.69 -4.79
C SER A 31 6.30 -20.63 -3.76
N PHE A 32 6.20 -19.34 -4.10
CA PHE A 32 6.59 -18.25 -3.20
C PHE A 32 5.68 -18.14 -1.98
N ILE A 33 4.35 -18.26 -2.16
CA ILE A 33 3.39 -18.15 -1.06
C ILE A 33 3.19 -19.47 -0.29
N GLY A 34 3.69 -20.59 -0.82
CA GLY A 34 3.58 -21.91 -0.21
C GLY A 34 2.19 -22.56 -0.30
N ARG A 35 1.37 -22.19 -1.30
CA ARG A 35 0.06 -22.83 -1.53
C ARG A 35 -0.36 -22.76 -2.99
N GLU A 36 -1.21 -23.71 -3.39
CA GLU A 36 -1.80 -23.75 -4.71
C GLU A 36 -2.83 -22.64 -4.93
N LEU A 37 -2.88 -22.14 -6.17
CA LEU A 37 -3.79 -21.10 -6.62
C LEU A 37 -4.34 -21.46 -8.00
N PRO A 38 -5.66 -21.37 -8.21
CA PRO A 38 -6.22 -21.49 -9.56
C PRO A 38 -5.84 -20.29 -10.45
N SER A 39 -5.52 -19.15 -9.83
CA SER A 39 -5.17 -17.90 -10.50
C SER A 39 -4.50 -16.94 -9.53
N THR A 40 -3.60 -16.09 -10.04
CA THR A 40 -2.97 -15.02 -9.25
C THR A 40 -3.97 -14.00 -8.69
N LYS A 41 -5.20 -13.95 -9.23
CA LYS A 41 -6.29 -13.12 -8.70
C LYS A 41 -6.80 -13.58 -7.33
N ASN A 42 -6.52 -14.84 -6.95
CA ASN A 42 -6.94 -15.43 -5.68
C ASN A 42 -5.90 -15.24 -4.56
N LEU A 43 -4.90 -14.38 -4.79
CA LEU A 43 -4.03 -13.87 -3.73
C LEU A 43 -4.84 -13.02 -2.75
N THR A 44 -4.48 -13.13 -1.47
CA THR A 44 -4.85 -12.16 -0.44
C THR A 44 -4.03 -10.88 -0.60
N GLU A 45 -4.50 -9.81 0.01
CA GLU A 45 -3.80 -8.52 -0.01
C GLU A 45 -2.41 -8.58 0.66
N ASP A 46 -2.27 -9.34 1.74
CA ASP A 46 -0.97 -9.52 2.43
C ASP A 46 0.03 -10.32 1.60
N GLU A 47 -0.42 -11.40 0.94
CA GLU A 47 0.41 -12.16 0.00
C GLU A 47 0.86 -11.29 -1.17
N PHE A 48 -0.03 -10.43 -1.70
CA PHE A 48 0.34 -9.48 -2.73
C PHE A 48 1.39 -8.48 -2.25
N PHE A 49 1.23 -7.89 -1.08
CA PHE A 49 2.21 -6.93 -0.56
C PHE A 49 3.59 -7.58 -0.38
N THR A 50 3.61 -8.80 0.14
CA THR A 50 4.85 -9.57 0.36
C THR A 50 5.52 -9.91 -0.97
N LEU A 51 4.75 -10.44 -1.92
CA LEU A 51 5.23 -10.82 -3.24
C LEU A 51 5.71 -9.62 -4.06
N ALA A 52 4.94 -8.53 -4.11
CA ALA A 52 5.31 -7.32 -4.84
C ALA A 52 6.59 -6.70 -4.25
N GLU A 53 6.73 -6.68 -2.93
CA GLU A 53 7.94 -6.21 -2.25
C GLU A 53 9.16 -7.08 -2.59
N HIS A 54 9.01 -8.41 -2.56
CA HIS A 54 10.05 -9.35 -3.00
C HIS A 54 10.45 -9.13 -4.47
N LEU A 55 9.48 -8.80 -5.33
CA LEU A 55 9.72 -8.49 -6.73
C LEU A 55 10.34 -7.11 -6.98
N GLY A 56 10.57 -6.32 -5.92
CA GLY A 56 11.23 -5.02 -5.96
C GLY A 56 10.27 -3.83 -6.14
N TYR A 57 8.98 -4.01 -5.86
CA TYR A 57 8.01 -2.93 -5.95
C TYR A 57 8.19 -1.91 -4.82
N LYS A 58 8.31 -0.64 -5.20
CA LYS A 58 8.49 0.49 -4.28
C LYS A 58 7.14 1.12 -3.94
N PHE A 59 6.53 0.67 -2.85
CA PHE A 59 5.24 1.20 -2.39
C PHE A 59 5.31 2.67 -1.98
N GLU A 60 6.49 3.15 -1.57
CA GLU A 60 6.74 4.52 -1.15
C GLU A 60 6.34 5.54 -2.23
N MET A 61 6.40 5.16 -3.51
CA MET A 61 5.99 5.99 -4.64
C MET A 61 4.52 6.39 -4.59
N HIS A 62 3.65 5.59 -3.96
CA HIS A 62 2.23 5.92 -3.80
C HIS A 62 1.97 6.94 -2.68
N ALA A 63 2.95 7.13 -1.80
CA ALA A 63 2.91 8.04 -0.67
C ALA A 63 3.85 9.24 -0.85
N TYR A 64 4.35 9.49 -2.06
CA TYR A 64 5.09 10.71 -2.32
C TYR A 64 4.23 11.92 -1.96
N PHE A 65 4.82 12.81 -1.18
CA PHE A 65 4.16 13.97 -0.62
C PHE A 65 4.87 15.25 -1.07
N ASP A 66 4.19 16.36 -0.83
CA ASP A 66 4.72 17.70 -1.08
C ASP A 66 4.95 18.37 0.27
N ALA A 67 6.19 18.73 0.55
CA ALA A 67 6.60 19.34 1.81
C ALA A 67 6.04 20.77 1.99
N GLN A 68 5.59 21.42 0.91
CA GLN A 68 4.92 22.72 0.97
C GLN A 68 3.40 22.58 1.19
N ASN A 69 2.84 21.38 0.98
CA ASN A 69 1.42 21.12 1.15
C ASN A 69 1.09 20.78 2.61
N LYS A 70 0.44 21.72 3.30
CA LYS A 70 0.03 21.56 4.70
C LYS A 70 -0.87 20.33 4.95
N GLN A 71 -1.70 19.94 4.00
CA GLN A 71 -2.55 18.75 4.15
C GLN A 71 -1.75 17.45 4.06
N HIS A 72 -0.70 17.41 3.24
CA HIS A 72 0.23 16.29 3.19
C HIS A 72 1.05 16.19 4.47
N LEU A 73 1.56 17.31 4.97
CA LEU A 73 2.27 17.34 6.26
C LEU A 73 1.39 16.88 7.42
N LYS A 74 0.12 17.29 7.43
CA LYS A 74 -0.87 16.81 8.40
C LYS A 74 -1.02 15.28 8.35
N LEU A 75 -1.12 14.71 7.15
CA LEU A 75 -1.22 13.25 6.99
C LEU A 75 0.00 12.52 7.58
N LEU A 76 1.21 13.06 7.35
CA LEU A 76 2.43 12.49 7.90
C LEU A 76 2.48 12.59 9.43
N ALA A 77 2.02 13.71 10.01
CA ALA A 77 1.90 13.86 11.45
C ALA A 77 0.94 12.82 12.06
N LEU A 78 -0.24 12.64 11.44
CA LEU A 78 -1.21 11.62 11.86
C LEU A 78 -0.63 10.20 11.78
N CYS A 79 0.16 9.89 10.73
CA CYS A 79 0.87 8.61 10.64
C CYS A 79 1.85 8.43 11.82
N HIS A 80 2.60 9.48 12.17
CA HIS A 80 3.54 9.45 13.28
C HIS A 80 2.86 9.22 14.64
N GLU A 81 1.73 9.89 14.87
CA GLU A 81 0.89 9.74 16.07
C GLU A 81 0.24 8.35 16.15
N LEU A 82 -0.13 7.78 15.01
CA LEU A 82 -0.51 6.37 14.88
C LEU A 82 0.66 5.40 15.08
N GLY A 83 1.85 5.88 15.44
CA GLY A 83 3.05 5.05 15.62
C GLY A 83 3.56 4.42 14.32
N TRP A 84 3.12 4.89 13.16
CA TRP A 84 3.66 4.48 11.86
C TRP A 84 4.94 5.27 11.64
N ARG A 85 5.99 4.87 12.34
CA ARG A 85 7.30 5.52 12.34
C ARG A 85 8.29 4.70 11.53
N ASP A 86 9.17 5.37 10.82
CA ASP A 86 10.22 4.72 10.06
C ASP A 86 11.15 3.92 11.00
N LYS A 87 11.56 2.74 10.56
CA LYS A 87 12.37 1.81 11.38
C LYS A 87 13.81 2.30 11.57
N ILE A 88 14.36 3.00 10.59
CA ILE A 88 15.73 3.51 10.59
C ILE A 88 15.76 4.86 11.29
N ASN A 89 14.80 5.73 11.00
CA ASN A 89 14.68 7.04 11.62
C ASN A 89 13.27 7.29 12.19
N PRO A 90 13.04 6.93 13.47
CA PRO A 90 11.73 7.05 14.12
C PRO A 90 11.18 8.49 14.23
N LYS A 91 11.97 9.51 13.87
CA LYS A 91 11.51 10.89 13.76
C LYS A 91 10.54 11.08 12.59
N TYR A 92 10.64 10.24 11.55
CA TYR A 92 9.81 10.33 10.36
C TYR A 92 8.71 9.29 10.35
N ALA A 93 7.64 9.58 9.61
CA ALA A 93 6.58 8.62 9.34
C ALA A 93 7.05 7.50 8.41
N ASP A 94 6.52 6.30 8.58
CA ASP A 94 6.79 5.14 7.71
C ASP A 94 6.08 5.33 6.35
N ILE A 95 6.80 5.92 5.40
CA ILE A 95 6.31 6.20 4.05
C ILE A 95 5.97 4.92 3.30
N LYS A 96 6.69 3.82 3.55
CA LYS A 96 6.41 2.53 2.91
C LYS A 96 5.07 1.97 3.36
N ARG A 97 4.81 2.02 4.67
CA ARG A 97 3.52 1.61 5.24
C ARG A 97 2.38 2.48 4.73
N LEU A 98 2.58 3.80 4.65
CA LEU A 98 1.61 4.72 4.05
C LEU A 98 1.36 4.38 2.57
N GLY A 99 2.41 4.08 1.81
CA GLY A 99 2.32 3.65 0.41
C GLY A 99 1.53 2.36 0.23
N LYS A 100 1.74 1.37 1.11
CA LYS A 100 0.92 0.15 1.17
C LYS A 100 -0.55 0.47 1.46
N TRP A 101 -0.83 1.40 2.37
CA TRP A 101 -2.20 1.85 2.64
C TRP A 101 -2.86 2.45 1.39
N PHE A 102 -2.17 3.31 0.65
CA PHE A 102 -2.68 3.85 -0.62
C PHE A 102 -2.94 2.78 -1.69
N CYS A 103 -2.13 1.72 -1.70
CA CYS A 103 -2.33 0.55 -2.57
C CYS A 103 -3.38 -0.43 -2.05
N SER A 104 -3.87 -0.27 -0.82
CA SER A 104 -4.76 -1.23 -0.19
C SER A 104 -6.22 -0.99 -0.54
N SER A 105 -7.05 -1.98 -0.24
CA SER A 105 -8.50 -1.91 -0.29
C SER A 105 -9.10 -0.82 0.61
N LYS A 106 -8.34 -0.32 1.60
CA LYS A 106 -8.78 0.71 2.56
C LYS A 106 -8.77 2.12 1.96
N ASN A 107 -8.06 2.35 0.85
CA ASN A 107 -8.05 3.64 0.16
C ASN A 107 -9.29 3.77 -0.76
N PRO A 108 -10.26 4.65 -0.44
CA PRO A 108 -11.48 4.77 -1.24
C PRO A 108 -11.24 5.36 -2.64
N PHE A 109 -10.14 6.11 -2.84
CA PHE A 109 -9.86 6.81 -4.08
C PHE A 109 -9.10 5.98 -5.10
N LYS A 110 -8.42 4.89 -4.67
CA LYS A 110 -7.57 4.03 -5.51
C LYS A 110 -6.51 4.81 -6.32
N LYS A 111 -6.06 5.94 -5.78
CA LYS A 111 -5.04 6.84 -6.32
C LYS A 111 -3.90 6.99 -5.32
N SER A 112 -2.71 7.30 -5.81
CA SER A 112 -1.58 7.74 -4.99
C SER A 112 -1.81 9.15 -4.43
N LEU A 113 -1.10 9.48 -3.35
CA LEU A 113 -1.22 10.77 -2.65
C LEU A 113 -1.07 11.97 -3.59
N GLN A 114 -0.05 11.97 -4.46
CA GLN A 114 0.21 13.07 -5.42
C GLN A 114 -0.92 13.30 -6.42
N ASN A 115 -1.76 12.29 -6.67
CA ASN A 115 -2.84 12.36 -7.66
C ASN A 115 -4.19 12.68 -7.01
N LEU A 116 -4.22 12.96 -5.71
CA LEU A 116 -5.42 13.39 -5.01
C LEU A 116 -5.62 14.90 -5.16
N THR A 117 -6.87 15.29 -5.35
CA THR A 117 -7.31 16.69 -5.21
C THR A 117 -7.26 17.12 -3.75
N PRO A 118 -7.18 18.43 -3.43
CA PRO A 118 -7.19 18.91 -2.05
C PRO A 118 -8.39 18.43 -1.22
N SER A 119 -9.55 18.25 -1.86
CA SER A 119 -10.76 17.69 -1.21
C SER A 119 -10.59 16.21 -0.87
N GLU A 120 -10.00 15.43 -1.78
CA GLU A 120 -9.70 14.01 -1.54
C GLU A 120 -8.63 13.83 -0.45
N VAL A 121 -7.57 14.66 -0.44
CA VAL A 121 -6.57 14.65 0.63
C VAL A 121 -7.21 14.98 1.98
N GLY A 122 -8.12 15.96 2.03
CA GLY A 122 -8.91 16.26 3.23
C GLY A 122 -9.69 15.05 3.75
N LYS A 123 -10.32 14.28 2.86
CA LYS A 123 -11.01 13.03 3.23
C LYS A 123 -10.05 11.95 3.73
N VAL A 124 -8.86 11.83 3.14
CA VAL A 124 -7.82 10.91 3.64
C VAL A 124 -7.38 11.31 5.06
N ASN A 125 -7.14 12.59 5.31
CA ASN A 125 -6.82 13.08 6.66
C ASN A 125 -7.91 12.72 7.67
N ASN A 126 -9.18 12.92 7.32
CA ASN A 126 -10.31 12.56 8.20
C ASN A 126 -10.36 11.04 8.50
N ILE A 127 -9.95 10.18 7.55
CA ILE A 127 -9.86 8.73 7.80
C ILE A 127 -8.77 8.45 8.84
N PHE A 128 -7.59 9.06 8.70
CA PHE A 128 -6.48 8.85 9.61
C PHE A 128 -6.75 9.44 11.00
N GLU A 129 -7.43 10.58 11.09
CA GLU A 129 -7.93 11.13 12.36
C GLU A 129 -8.87 10.16 13.06
N LYS A 130 -9.85 9.59 12.35
CA LYS A 130 -10.76 8.59 12.93
C LYS A 130 -10.00 7.34 13.40
N MET A 131 -9.02 6.87 12.63
CA MET A 131 -8.17 5.75 13.04
C MET A 131 -7.39 6.08 14.32
N LEU A 132 -6.94 7.32 14.49
CA LEU A 132 -6.23 7.78 15.67
C LEU A 132 -7.16 7.88 16.88
N THR A 133 -8.34 8.48 16.73
CA THR A 133 -9.35 8.54 17.80
C THR A 133 -9.72 7.15 18.29
N GLN A 134 -10.00 6.21 17.38
CA GLN A 134 -10.32 4.82 17.73
C GLN A 134 -9.17 4.10 18.46
N ARG A 135 -7.92 4.50 18.23
CA ARG A 135 -6.78 3.94 18.95
C ARG A 135 -6.77 4.42 20.40
N TYR A 136 -7.03 5.70 20.63
CA TYR A 136 -7.11 6.26 21.98
C TYR A 136 -8.31 5.72 22.76
N GLU A 137 -9.48 5.55 22.13
CA GLU A 137 -10.67 4.98 22.78
C GLU A 137 -10.51 3.51 23.20
N ARG A 138 -9.54 2.80 22.61
CA ARG A 138 -9.23 1.39 22.90
C ARG A 138 -8.02 1.22 23.83
N SER A 139 -7.35 2.30 24.20
CA SER A 139 -6.21 2.32 25.12
C SER A 139 -6.67 2.59 26.54
#